data_AF-A0A0P9MLX9-F1
#
_entry.id   AF-A0A0P9MLX9-F1
#
_cell.length_a   1.000
_cell.length_b   1.000
_cell.length_c   1.000
_cell.angle_alpha   90.00
_cell.angle_beta   90.00
_cell.angle_gamma   90.00
#
_symmetry.space_group_name_H-M   'P 1'
#
loop_
_entity.id
_entity.type
_entity.pdbx_description
1 polymer ?
#
loop_
_entity_poly.entity_id
_entity_poly.type
_entity_poly.pdbx_seq_one_letter_code
_entity_poly.pdbx_strand_id
1 'polypeptide(L)'
;MRGYDYQNLSPTNSDGDRIGGRYMFAGSVEYQYSIAEKWRLATFVDQGNSLNNLDRPDLKTGVGFGVRWVSPVGPLRLDLAHGLDDDGGIRLHFSMGPEL
;
A
#
# COMPACT_ATOMS: atom_id res chain seq x y z
N MET A 1 2.13 -1.41 -2.01
CA MET A 1 2.02 -1.63 -0.56
C MET A 1 2.13 -0.28 0.13
N ARG A 2 1.01 0.29 0.59
CA ARG A 2 1.04 1.55 1.34
C ARG A 2 1.74 1.34 2.67
N GLY A 3 2.48 2.34 3.16
CA GLY A 3 3.29 2.23 4.39
C GLY A 3 4.72 1.71 4.19
N TYR A 4 5.09 1.32 2.97
CA TYR A 4 6.45 0.91 2.58
C TYR A 4 7.01 1.81 1.48
N ASP A 5 8.34 1.89 1.36
CA ASP A 5 8.95 2.66 0.27
C ASP A 5 8.65 2.06 -1.10
N TYR A 6 8.73 2.91 -2.11
CA TYR A 6 8.61 2.45 -3.47
C TYR A 6 9.70 1.41 -3.76
N GLN A 7 9.27 0.21 -4.19
CA GLN A 7 10.13 -0.93 -4.50
C GLN A 7 11.00 -1.44 -3.31
N ASN A 8 10.66 -1.08 -2.07
CA ASN A 8 11.40 -1.51 -0.88
C ASN A 8 11.18 -2.99 -0.51
N LEU A 9 10.19 -3.63 -1.09
CA LEU A 9 9.79 -5.00 -0.77
C LEU A 9 10.32 -5.92 -1.87
N SER A 10 11.60 -6.25 -1.73
CA SER A 10 12.39 -6.91 -2.77
C SER A 10 13.54 -7.71 -2.17
N PRO A 11 13.84 -8.92 -2.69
CA PRO A 11 15.05 -9.65 -2.34
C PRO A 11 16.30 -8.83 -2.65
N THR A 12 17.35 -9.03 -1.85
CA THR A 12 18.64 -8.36 -2.01
C THR A 12 19.74 -9.33 -2.46
N ASN A 13 20.73 -8.84 -3.19
CA ASN A 13 21.96 -9.59 -3.50
C ASN A 13 22.94 -9.54 -2.31
N SER A 14 24.13 -10.15 -2.48
CA SER A 14 25.21 -10.13 -1.49
C SER A 14 25.73 -8.73 -1.15
N ASP A 15 25.55 -7.78 -2.06
CA ASP A 15 26.00 -6.39 -1.91
C ASP A 15 24.93 -5.50 -1.27
N GLY A 16 23.75 -6.05 -0.97
CA GLY A 16 22.60 -5.35 -0.38
C GLY A 16 21.67 -4.69 -1.40
N ASP A 17 21.95 -4.80 -2.70
CA ASP A 17 21.15 -4.21 -3.76
C ASP A 17 19.83 -4.98 -3.95
N ARG A 18 18.75 -4.23 -4.16
CA ARG A 18 17.42 -4.77 -4.46
C ARG A 18 17.38 -5.29 -5.89
N ILE A 19 17.20 -6.61 -6.06
CA ILE A 19 17.29 -7.27 -7.38
C ILE A 19 15.93 -7.67 -7.97
N GLY A 20 14.84 -7.45 -7.24
CA GLY A 20 13.53 -7.97 -7.63
C GLY A 20 13.38 -9.46 -7.32
N GLY A 21 12.15 -9.89 -7.05
CA GLY A 21 11.83 -11.29 -6.81
C GLY A 21 11.22 -11.95 -8.04
N ARG A 22 11.40 -13.27 -8.16
CA ARG A 22 10.78 -14.11 -9.18
C ARG A 22 9.25 -14.11 -9.11
N TYR A 23 8.70 -13.96 -7.92
CA TYR A 23 7.27 -13.95 -7.64
C TYR A 23 6.89 -12.64 -6.95
N MET A 24 5.65 -12.17 -7.18
CA MET A 24 5.09 -11.02 -6.50
C MET A 24 3.68 -11.36 -6.03
N PHE A 25 3.42 -11.11 -4.75
CA PHE A 25 2.09 -11.15 -4.18
C PHE A 25 1.71 -9.76 -3.70
N ALA A 26 0.49 -9.32 -4.04
CA ALA A 26 -0.07 -8.08 -3.55
C ALA A 26 -1.60 -8.25 -3.43
N GLY A 27 -2.12 -7.93 -2.26
CA GLY A 27 -3.54 -7.92 -1.94
C GLY A 27 -3.87 -6.72 -1.07
N SER A 28 -5.09 -6.22 -1.19
CA SER A 28 -5.60 -5.10 -0.41
C SER A 28 -7.07 -5.32 -0.09
N VAL A 29 -7.45 -5.03 1.14
CA VAL A 29 -8.85 -4.92 1.57
C VAL A 29 -9.07 -3.49 2.04
N GLU A 30 -10.06 -2.81 1.46
CA GLU A 30 -10.41 -1.43 1.82
C GLU A 30 -11.91 -1.35 2.17
N TYR A 31 -12.21 -0.68 3.28
CA TYR A 31 -13.57 -0.34 3.68
C TYR A 31 -13.76 1.18 3.61
N GLN A 32 -14.80 1.62 2.93
CA GLN A 32 -15.14 3.04 2.79
C GLN A 32 -16.51 3.35 3.40
N TYR A 33 -16.57 4.37 4.26
CA TYR A 33 -17.79 4.86 4.87
C TYR A 33 -18.13 6.27 4.38
N SER A 34 -19.34 6.47 3.85
CA SER A 34 -19.80 7.76 3.34
C SER A 34 -20.22 8.67 4.50
N ILE A 35 -19.55 9.82 4.63
CA ILE A 35 -19.86 10.81 5.68
C ILE A 35 -20.63 12.02 5.12
N ALA A 36 -20.52 12.27 3.82
CA ALA A 36 -21.31 13.27 3.09
C ALA A 36 -21.38 12.88 1.61
N GLU A 37 -22.20 13.58 0.82
CA GLU A 37 -22.45 13.28 -0.60
C GLU A 37 -21.16 13.09 -1.43
N LYS A 38 -20.12 13.87 -1.15
CA LYS A 38 -18.83 13.86 -1.87
C LYS A 38 -17.65 13.35 -1.04
N TRP A 39 -17.88 12.93 0.21
CA TRP A 39 -16.81 12.60 1.15
C TRP A 39 -16.99 11.22 1.74
N ARG A 40 -15.91 10.42 1.69
CA ARG A 40 -15.84 9.11 2.34
C ARG A 40 -14.58 9.03 3.20
N LEU A 41 -14.70 8.36 4.34
CA LEU A 41 -13.55 7.88 5.10
C LEU A 41 -13.20 6.48 4.62
N ALA A 42 -11.93 6.15 4.60
CA ALA A 42 -11.42 4.84 4.22
C ALA A 42 -10.56 4.26 5.34
N THR A 43 -10.60 2.95 5.51
CA THR A 43 -9.61 2.18 6.25
C THR A 43 -9.18 1.00 5.38
N PHE A 44 -7.91 0.62 5.45
CA PHE A 44 -7.38 -0.43 4.59
C PHE A 44 -6.32 -1.26 5.28
N VAL A 45 -6.18 -2.48 4.75
CA VAL A 45 -5.10 -3.42 5.06
C VAL A 45 -4.53 -3.91 3.73
N ASP A 46 -3.24 -3.70 3.53
CA ASP A 46 -2.47 -4.16 2.38
C ASP A 46 -1.56 -5.31 2.84
N GLN A 47 -1.44 -6.37 2.04
CA GLN A 47 -0.49 -7.46 2.27
C GLN A 47 0.24 -7.85 0.97
N GLY A 48 1.57 -8.01 1.03
CA GLY A 48 2.35 -8.27 -0.16
C GLY A 48 3.86 -8.27 0.04
N ASN A 49 4.57 -8.92 -0.88
CA ASN A 49 6.03 -8.86 -1.01
C ASN A 49 6.46 -9.42 -2.38
N SER A 50 7.70 -9.15 -2.78
CA SER A 50 8.39 -9.83 -3.87
C SER A 50 9.36 -10.88 -3.31
N LEU A 51 9.33 -12.10 -3.87
CA LEU A 51 9.95 -13.29 -3.28
C LEU A 51 10.61 -14.16 -4.37
N ASN A 52 11.62 -14.96 -4.00
CA ASN A 52 12.26 -15.94 -4.90
C ASN A 52 11.79 -17.39 -4.69
N ASN A 53 11.17 -17.68 -3.54
CA ASN A 53 10.61 -18.98 -3.20
C ASN A 53 9.22 -18.80 -2.54
N LEU A 54 8.32 -19.76 -2.75
CA LEU A 54 6.96 -19.80 -2.22
C LEU A 54 6.82 -20.70 -0.98
N ASP A 55 7.83 -21.49 -0.61
CA ASP A 55 7.74 -22.43 0.52
C ASP A 55 7.56 -21.73 1.88
N ARG A 56 8.10 -20.52 2.03
CA ARG A 56 7.98 -19.66 3.23
C ARG A 56 7.90 -18.19 2.80
N PRO A 57 6.71 -17.72 2.38
CA PRO A 57 6.56 -16.36 1.89
C PRO A 57 6.64 -15.37 3.07
N ASP A 58 7.63 -14.48 3.03
CA ASP A 58 7.75 -13.36 3.97
C ASP A 58 6.84 -12.21 3.52
N LEU A 59 5.54 -12.32 3.76
CA LEU A 59 4.59 -11.28 3.38
C LEU A 59 4.66 -10.11 4.37
N LYS A 60 4.70 -8.88 3.83
CA LYS A 60 4.64 -7.66 4.64
C LYS A 60 3.22 -7.15 4.70
N THR A 61 2.87 -6.48 5.80
CA THR A 61 1.55 -5.92 6.03
C THR A 61 1.62 -4.42 6.29
N GLY A 62 0.75 -3.67 5.61
CA GLY A 62 0.55 -2.25 5.83
C GLY A 62 -0.91 -1.99 6.20
N VAL A 63 -1.14 -1.08 7.14
CA VAL A 63 -2.49 -0.66 7.53
C VAL A 63 -2.61 0.85 7.42
N GLY A 64 -3.82 1.37 7.28
CA GLY A 64 -3.98 2.81 7.27
C GLY A 64 -5.41 3.28 7.19
N PHE A 65 -5.54 4.60 7.19
CA PHE A 65 -6.79 5.29 7.03
C PHE A 65 -6.65 6.39 5.99
N GLY A 66 -7.77 6.82 5.44
CA GLY A 66 -7.76 7.83 4.40
C GLY A 66 -9.08 8.56 4.22
N VAL A 67 -9.02 9.55 3.35
CA VAL A 67 -10.15 10.35 2.92
C VAL A 67 -10.29 10.22 1.41
N ARG A 68 -11.51 10.08 0.95
CA ARG A 68 -11.89 10.08 -0.47
C ARG A 68 -12.78 11.30 -0.70
N TRP A 69 -12.40 12.16 -1.64
CA TRP A 69 -13.17 13.35 -1.98
C TRP A 69 -13.47 13.38 -3.48
N VAL A 70 -14.75 13.47 -3.85
CA VAL A 70 -15.16 13.69 -5.24
C VAL A 70 -15.17 15.19 -5.52
N SER A 71 -14.05 15.70 -6.02
CA SER A 71 -13.90 17.11 -6.38
C SER A 71 -14.51 17.40 -7.77
N PRO A 72 -14.70 18.68 -8.15
CA PRO A 72 -15.17 19.06 -9.48
C PRO A 72 -14.27 18.56 -10.63
N VAL A 73 -12.98 18.33 -10.35
CA VAL A 73 -11.99 17.88 -11.35
C VAL A 73 -11.75 16.37 -11.31
N GLY A 74 -12.39 15.64 -10.39
CA GLY A 74 -12.29 14.20 -10.27
C GLY A 74 -12.11 13.69 -8.83
N PRO A 75 -12.06 12.36 -8.64
CA PRO A 75 -11.83 11.75 -7.34
C PRO A 75 -10.40 11.95 -6.85
N LEU A 76 -10.28 12.30 -5.57
CA LEU A 76 -9.04 12.50 -4.84
C LEU A 76 -8.96 11.52 -3.67
N ARG A 77 -7.75 11.00 -3.40
CA ARG A 77 -7.46 10.12 -2.27
C ARG A 77 -6.29 10.69 -1.48
N LEU A 78 -6.44 10.70 -0.18
CA LEU A 78 -5.37 11.00 0.77
C LEU A 78 -5.34 9.89 1.81
N ASP A 79 -4.24 9.15 1.89
CA ASP A 79 -4.06 8.02 2.79
C ASP A 79 -2.88 8.25 3.71
N LEU A 80 -3.05 7.97 5.01
CA LEU A 80 -1.96 7.79 5.96
C LEU A 80 -1.83 6.29 6.24
N ALA A 81 -0.67 5.74 5.92
CA ALA A 81 -0.38 4.32 6.02
C ALA A 81 0.78 4.06 6.98
N HIS A 82 0.77 2.90 7.63
CA HIS A 82 1.81 2.43 8.51
C HIS A 82 2.17 0.98 8.14
N GLY A 83 3.43 0.75 7.75
CA GLY A 83 3.97 -0.60 7.62
C GLY A 83 4.23 -1.20 9.01
N LEU A 84 3.71 -2.41 9.26
CA LEU A 84 3.78 -3.07 10.57
C LEU A 84 5.05 -3.90 10.77
N ASP A 85 5.80 -4.16 9.69
CA ASP A 85 7.04 -4.92 9.72
C ASP A 85 8.26 -3.98 9.82
N ASP A 86 9.44 -4.53 10.12
CA ASP A 86 10.68 -3.77 10.39
C ASP A 86 11.11 -2.83 9.25
N ASP A 87 10.75 -3.15 8.00
CA ASP A 87 11.04 -2.33 6.81
C ASP A 87 9.98 -1.24 6.54
N GLY A 88 9.02 -1.12 7.44
CA GLY A 88 7.86 -0.24 7.36
C GLY A 88 8.09 1.16 7.95
N GLY A 89 7.07 2.01 7.82
CA GLY A 89 7.05 3.33 8.44
C GLY A 89 5.72 4.02 8.21
N ILE A 90 5.57 5.22 8.77
CA ILE A 90 4.40 6.08 8.48
C ILE A 90 4.62 6.80 7.16
N ARG A 91 3.67 6.67 6.23
CA ARG A 91 3.75 7.26 4.89
C ARG A 91 2.44 7.91 4.49
N LEU A 92 2.55 9.09 3.89
CA LEU A 92 1.43 9.81 3.28
C LEU A 92 1.36 9.47 1.79
N HIS A 93 0.19 9.11 1.31
CA HIS A 93 -0.06 8.85 -0.11
C HIS A 93 -1.18 9.77 -0.61
N PHE A 94 -0.97 10.35 -1.78
CA PHE A 94 -1.95 11.18 -2.47
C PHE A 94 -2.15 10.67 -3.90
N SER A 95 -3.39 10.60 -4.36
CA SER A 95 -3.69 10.29 -5.76
C SER A 95 -4.91 11.05 -6.28
N MET A 96 -4.92 11.29 -7.58
CA MET A 96 -5.98 11.97 -8.31
C MET A 96 -6.26 11.20 -9.60
N GLY A 97 -7.54 10.91 -9.86
CA GLY A 97 -7.96 10.18 -11.06
C GLY A 97 -8.69 8.86 -10.76
N PRO A 98 -9.18 8.17 -11.80
CA PRO A 98 -9.96 6.94 -11.65
C PRO A 98 -9.20 5.86 -10.87
N GLU A 99 -9.96 4.99 -10.21
CA GLU A 99 -9.41 3.78 -9.60
C GLU A 99 -8.82 2.87 -10.68
N LEU A 100 -7.58 2.42 -10.48
CA LEU A 100 -6.94 1.38 -11.29
C LEU A 100 -6.93 0.07 -10.51
#